data_AF-A0A8S4GH34-F1
#
_entry.id   AF-A0A8S4GH34-F1
#
_cell.length_a   1.000
_cell.length_b   1.000
_cell.length_c   1.000
_cell.angle_alpha   90.00
_cell.angle_beta   90.00
_cell.angle_gamma   90.00
#
_symmetry.space_group_name_H-M   'P 1'
#
loop_
_entity.id
_entity.type
_entity.pdbx_description
1 polymer ?
#
loop_
_entity_poly.entity_id
_entity_poly.type
_entity_poly.pdbx_seq_one_letter_code
_entity_poly.pdbx_strand_id
1 'polypeptide(L)'
;MQRAELEELRQREANLTALQAIGPRKKPKLEGGSNGGGDSASTASSQSNFGMSSRSQMALRTRLKRINQRDLIHLMEQERDTSHSHMLYSCYLK
;
A
#
# COMPACT_ATOMS: atom_id res chain seq x y z
N MET A 1 -33.00 34.90 -11.38
CA MET A 1 -31.98 35.14 -12.42
C MET A 1 -30.63 35.54 -11.81
N GLN A 2 -30.53 36.65 -11.06
CA GLN A 2 -29.23 37.18 -10.57
C GLN A 2 -28.45 36.27 -9.58
N ARG A 3 -29.12 35.42 -8.80
CA ARG A 3 -28.43 34.51 -7.86
C ARG A 3 -27.65 33.39 -8.58
N ALA A 4 -28.14 32.94 -9.73
CA ALA A 4 -27.50 31.88 -10.50
C ALA A 4 -26.16 32.34 -11.09
N GLU A 5 -26.09 33.61 -11.52
CA GLU A 5 -24.88 34.20 -12.10
C GLU A 5 -23.75 34.34 -11.06
N LEU A 6 -24.10 34.73 -9.83
CA LEU A 6 -23.14 34.82 -8.71
C LEU A 6 -22.61 33.43 -8.30
N GLU A 7 -23.48 32.42 -8.30
CA GLU A 7 -23.09 31.05 -7.94
C GLU A 7 -22.24 30.40 -9.03
N GLU A 8 -22.52 30.71 -10.31
CA GLU A 8 -21.71 30.26 -11.44
C GLU A 8 -20.28 30.82 -11.37
N LEU A 9 -20.12 32.11 -11.02
CA LEU A 9 -18.81 32.71 -10.77
C LEU A 9 -18.05 31.97 -9.67
N ARG A 10 -18.71 31.68 -8.55
CA ARG A 10 -18.11 30.92 -7.44
C ARG A 10 -17.70 29.52 -7.85
N GLN A 11 -18.52 28.85 -8.67
CA GLN A 11 -18.22 27.51 -9.17
C GLN A 11 -17.02 27.52 -10.12
N ARG A 12 -16.91 28.54 -10.99
CA ARG A 12 -15.75 28.73 -11.88
C ARG A 12 -14.46 28.95 -11.10
N GLU A 13 -14.48 29.76 -10.05
CA GLU A 13 -13.32 29.98 -9.16
C GLU A 13 -12.91 28.70 -8.43
N ALA A 14 -13.88 27.95 -7.91
CA ALA A 14 -13.63 26.66 -7.27
C ALA A 14 -12.99 25.66 -8.24
N ASN A 15 -13.49 25.59 -9.48
CA ASN A 15 -12.95 24.71 -10.52
C ASN A 15 -11.53 25.10 -10.93
N LEU A 16 -11.23 26.40 -11.05
CA LEU A 16 -9.89 26.90 -11.35
C LEU A 16 -8.90 26.49 -10.25
N THR A 17 -9.30 26.64 -8.99
CA THR A 17 -8.51 26.20 -7.83
C THR A 17 -8.31 24.69 -7.82
N ALA A 18 -9.35 23.92 -8.15
CA ALA A 18 -9.27 22.46 -8.26
C ALA A 18 -8.28 22.03 -9.36
N LEU A 19 -8.29 22.68 -10.54
CA LEU A 19 -7.34 22.40 -11.62
C LEU A 19 -5.90 22.71 -11.21
N GLN A 20 -5.68 23.81 -10.49
CA GLN A 20 -4.36 24.13 -9.94
C GLN A 20 -3.90 23.10 -8.90
N ALA A 21 -4.80 22.62 -8.03
CA ALA A 21 -4.50 21.66 -6.98
C ALA A 21 -4.29 20.22 -7.47
N ILE A 22 -4.85 19.83 -8.62
CA ILE A 22 -4.73 18.46 -9.17
C ILE A 22 -3.26 18.05 -9.40
N GLY A 23 -2.37 19.00 -9.70
CA GLY A 23 -0.93 18.75 -9.87
C GLY A 23 -0.60 17.73 -10.99
N PRO A 24 0.70 17.45 -11.24
CA PRO A 24 1.09 16.44 -12.22
C PRO A 24 0.70 15.04 -11.73
N ARG A 25 -0.42 14.52 -12.27
CA ARG A 25 -0.90 13.15 -12.03
C ARG A 25 0.05 12.14 -12.67
N LYS A 26 0.56 11.16 -11.89
CA LYS A 26 1.13 9.94 -12.46
C LYS A 26 0.02 9.19 -13.20
N LYS A 27 0.12 9.04 -14.53
CA LYS A 27 -0.77 8.15 -15.27
C LYS A 27 -0.66 6.75 -14.64
N PRO A 28 -1.78 6.04 -14.39
CA PRO A 28 -1.72 4.67 -13.95
C PRO A 28 -0.86 3.91 -14.97
N LYS A 29 0.29 3.40 -14.51
CA LYS A 29 1.07 2.45 -15.32
C LYS A 29 0.14 1.26 -15.50
N LEU A 30 -0.27 1.02 -16.75
CA LEU A 30 -0.65 -0.32 -17.16
C LEU A 30 0.50 -1.23 -16.66
N GLU A 31 0.14 -2.21 -15.84
CA GLU A 31 1.06 -3.22 -15.33
C GLU A 31 1.85 -3.83 -16.51
N GLY A 32 3.18 -3.78 -16.46
CA GLY A 32 4.09 -4.26 -17.51
C GLY A 32 5.29 -3.33 -17.83
N GLY A 33 6.33 -3.35 -16.99
CA GLY A 33 7.71 -3.01 -17.41
C GLY A 33 8.26 -4.08 -18.38
N SER A 34 9.48 -4.07 -18.90
CA SER A 34 10.70 -3.37 -18.54
C SER A 34 11.74 -3.63 -19.64
N ASN A 35 12.72 -2.74 -19.75
CA ASN A 35 14.08 -2.95 -20.26
C ASN A 35 14.30 -3.22 -21.75
N GLY A 36 15.53 -2.87 -22.16
CA GLY A 36 16.03 -2.88 -23.52
C GLY A 36 15.81 -4.20 -24.27
N GLY A 37 15.91 -4.10 -25.58
CA GLY A 37 15.62 -5.21 -26.48
C GLY A 37 16.36 -6.50 -26.15
N GLY A 38 15.68 -7.61 -26.42
CA GLY A 38 16.27 -8.95 -26.41
C GLY A 38 15.49 -9.97 -25.59
N ASP A 39 14.51 -10.58 -26.27
CA ASP A 39 14.19 -12.01 -26.28
C ASP A 39 13.75 -12.78 -24.99
N SER A 40 12.73 -13.62 -25.23
CA SER A 40 12.39 -14.88 -24.54
C SER A 40 11.74 -14.89 -23.15
N ALA A 41 10.42 -15.18 -23.19
CA ALA A 41 9.68 -16.21 -22.46
C ALA A 41 10.00 -16.49 -20.97
N SER A 42 9.01 -16.29 -20.08
CA SER A 42 8.38 -17.36 -19.25
C SER A 42 7.56 -16.80 -18.05
N THR A 43 6.27 -17.17 -18.04
CA THR A 43 5.43 -17.63 -16.92
C THR A 43 5.78 -17.24 -15.46
N ALA A 44 4.91 -16.45 -14.81
CA ALA A 44 4.56 -16.54 -13.37
C ALA A 44 3.35 -15.60 -13.08
N SER A 45 2.10 -16.08 -13.05
CA SER A 45 1.37 -16.62 -11.88
C SER A 45 1.01 -15.59 -10.78
N SER A 46 -0.29 -15.27 -10.70
CA SER A 46 -1.06 -14.84 -9.49
C SER A 46 -0.68 -13.45 -8.90
N GLN A 47 -1.55 -12.62 -8.33
CA GLN A 47 -2.80 -12.85 -7.62
C GLN A 47 -3.45 -11.47 -7.32
N SER A 48 -4.79 -11.45 -7.33
CA SER A 48 -5.72 -10.56 -6.61
C SER A 48 -5.71 -9.03 -6.83
N ASN A 49 -6.70 -8.60 -7.65
CA ASN A 49 -7.35 -7.29 -7.54
C ASN A 49 -7.96 -7.09 -6.13
N PHE A 50 -7.39 -6.20 -5.32
CA PHE A 50 -8.10 -5.57 -4.20
C PHE A 50 -7.95 -4.05 -4.23
N GLY A 51 -8.31 -3.49 -5.38
CA GLY A 51 -8.46 -2.05 -5.52
C GLY A 51 -9.92 -1.67 -5.43
N MET A 52 -10.26 -0.81 -4.47
CA MET A 52 -11.38 0.16 -4.49
C MET A 52 -12.52 -0.10 -3.49
N SER A 53 -12.21 -0.31 -2.20
CA SER A 53 -13.15 0.02 -1.11
C SER A 53 -12.52 0.17 0.29
N SER A 54 -11.26 0.60 0.40
CA SER A 54 -10.52 0.55 1.68
C SER A 54 -10.17 1.92 2.30
N ARG A 55 -10.35 3.03 1.57
CA ARG A 55 -9.86 4.34 2.06
C ARG A 55 -10.60 4.90 3.29
N SER A 56 -11.87 4.54 3.51
CA SER A 56 -12.62 4.98 4.70
C SER A 56 -12.65 3.96 5.84
N GLN A 57 -12.29 2.69 5.58
CA GLN A 57 -12.34 1.61 6.57
C GLN A 57 -10.98 1.34 7.24
N MET A 58 -9.90 1.96 6.76
CA MET A 58 -8.56 1.74 7.31
C MET A 58 -8.23 2.59 8.54
N ALA A 59 -8.92 3.72 8.78
CA ALA A 59 -8.59 4.62 9.89
C ALA A 59 -9.07 4.14 11.26
N LEU A 60 -10.02 3.19 11.32
CA LEU A 60 -10.55 2.62 12.57
C LEU A 60 -9.84 1.33 12.98
N ARG A 61 -8.89 0.83 12.18
CA ARG A 61 -8.12 -0.36 12.54
C ARG A 61 -6.90 0.07 13.35
N THR A 62 -6.78 -0.45 14.57
CA THR A 62 -5.61 -0.26 15.42
C THR A 62 -4.34 -0.64 14.65
N ARG A 63 -3.41 0.31 14.49
CA ARG A 63 -2.11 0.03 13.88
C ARG A 63 -1.28 -0.79 14.86
N LEU A 64 -1.20 -2.09 14.62
CA LEU A 64 -0.38 -2.99 15.42
C LEU A 64 1.09 -2.87 15.00
N LYS A 65 1.99 -2.81 15.99
CA LYS A 65 3.42 -3.05 15.75
C LYS A 65 3.58 -4.53 15.41
N ARG A 66 4.10 -4.81 14.22
CA ARG A 66 4.38 -6.17 13.76
C ARG A 66 5.87 -6.45 13.97
N ILE A 67 6.18 -7.64 14.47
CA ILE A 67 7.55 -8.15 14.55
C ILE A 67 7.76 -9.18 13.44
N ASN A 68 8.99 -9.28 12.92
CA ASN A 68 9.35 -10.35 12.00
C ASN A 68 9.63 -11.64 12.78
N GLN A 69 9.26 -12.79 12.24
CA GLN A 69 9.60 -14.08 12.84
C GLN A 69 11.11 -14.26 13.00
N ARG A 70 11.92 -13.75 12.06
CA ARG A 70 13.40 -13.81 12.15
C ARG A 70 13.93 -13.05 13.35
N ASP A 71 13.40 -11.87 13.62
CA ASP A 71 13.81 -11.03 14.73
C ASP A 71 13.44 -11.68 16.07
N LEU A 72 12.26 -12.33 16.13
CA LEU A 72 11.83 -13.09 17.29
C LEU A 72 12.76 -14.27 17.59
N ILE A 73 13.10 -15.07 16.56
CA ILE A 73 14.02 -16.20 16.70
C ILE A 73 15.38 -15.71 17.22
N HIS A 74 15.93 -14.66 16.61
CA HIS A 74 17.22 -14.11 17.01
C HIS A 74 17.25 -13.62 18.46
N LEU A 75 16.20 -12.92 18.90
CA LEU A 75 16.06 -12.49 20.29
C LEU A 75 16.03 -13.70 21.24
N MET A 76 15.22 -14.70 20.91
CA MET A 76 15.03 -15.87 21.76
C MET A 76 16.29 -16.71 21.93
N GLU A 77 17.19 -16.73 20.93
CA GLU A 77 18.48 -17.39 21.01
C GLU A 77 19.47 -16.70 21.96
N GLN A 78 19.40 -15.37 22.04
CA GLN A 78 20.31 -14.58 22.88
C GLN A 78 19.95 -14.66 24.37
N GLU A 79 18.65 -14.76 24.67
CA GLU A 79 18.16 -14.79 26.05
C GLU A 79 18.20 -16.21 26.61
N ARG A 80 18.95 -16.40 27.71
CA ARG A 80 19.15 -17.72 28.35
C ARG A 80 17.86 -18.40 28.77
N ASP A 81 16.84 -17.62 29.11
CA ASP A 81 15.57 -18.13 29.61
C ASP A 81 14.68 -18.67 28.49
N THR A 82 14.77 -18.10 27.28
CA THR A 82 13.93 -18.46 26.14
C THR A 82 14.62 -19.36 25.11
N SER A 83 15.95 -19.50 25.20
CA SER A 83 16.77 -20.23 24.23
C SER A 83 16.45 -21.73 24.14
N HIS A 84 15.79 -22.30 25.16
CA HIS A 84 15.36 -23.70 25.19
C HIS A 84 13.84 -23.85 25.24
N SER A 85 13.10 -22.79 24.89
CA SER A 85 11.64 -22.81 24.92
C SER A 85 11.04 -23.62 23.76
N HIS A 86 9.89 -24.25 24.01
CA HIS A 86 9.17 -25.01 22.98
C HIS A 86 8.78 -24.16 21.77
N MET A 87 8.53 -22.86 21.97
CA MET A 87 8.22 -21.91 20.91
C MET A 87 9.38 -21.78 19.91
N LEU A 88 10.62 -21.66 20.39
CA LEU A 88 11.79 -21.55 19.52
C LEU A 88 11.97 -22.82 18.67
N TYR A 89 11.85 -24.00 19.28
CA TYR A 89 11.93 -25.27 18.56
C TYR A 89 10.81 -25.41 17.53
N SER A 90 9.60 -24.96 17.84
CA SER A 90 8.48 -24.95 16.90
C SER A 90 8.75 -24.01 15.71
N CYS A 91 9.44 -22.89 15.92
CA CYS A 91 9.83 -21.98 14.83
C CYS A 91 10.86 -22.59 13.87
N TYR A 92 11.67 -23.55 14.34
CA TYR A 92 12.66 -24.25 13.53
C TYR A 92 12.11 -25.45 12.78
N LEU A 93 10.99 -26.01 13.25
CA LEU A 93 10.27 -27.06 12.54
C LEU A 93 9.52 -26.44 11.35
N LYS A 94 9.90 -26.85 10.15
CA LYS A 94 9.32 -26.36 8.89
C LYS A 94 8.06 -27.14 8.51
#